data_AF-A0A957X8M6-F1
#
_entry.id   AF-A0A957X8M6-F1
#
_cell.length_a   1.000
_cell.length_b   1.000
_cell.length_c   1.000
_cell.angle_alpha   90.00
_cell.angle_beta   90.00
_cell.angle_gamma   90.00
#
_symmetry.space_group_name_H-M   'P 1'
#
loop_
_entity.id
_entity.type
_entity.pdbx_description
1 polymer ?
#
loop_
_entity_poly.entity_id
_entity_poly.type
_entity_poly.pdbx_seq_one_letter_code
_entity_poly.pdbx_strand_id
1 'polypeptide(L)' 'MQIHDLDTPAVVCDLDKMERNIREMVASCREVGIPLRSHTKSNKIPKIARMQLAGGS' A
#
# COMPACT_ATOMS: atom_id res chain seq x y z
N MET A 1 -12.70 3.61 -17.72
CA MET A 1 -13.58 2.86 -16.80
C MET A 1 -13.74 3.72 -15.57
N GLN A 2 -14.97 4.13 -15.28
CA GLN A 2 -15.34 4.80 -14.05
C GLN A 2 -15.66 3.75 -12.98
N ILE A 3 -15.61 4.12 -11.69
CA ILE A 3 -15.92 3.21 -10.59
C ILE A 3 -17.35 2.64 -10.72
N HIS A 4 -18.28 3.45 -11.25
CA HIS A 4 -19.69 3.08 -11.45
C HIS A 4 -19.92 2.07 -12.59
N ASP A 5 -18.91 1.79 -13.41
CA ASP A 5 -19.00 0.81 -14.50
C ASP A 5 -18.73 -0.63 -14.03
N LEU A 6 -18.41 -0.83 -12.74
CA LEU A 6 -18.06 -2.15 -12.18
C LEU A 6 -19.30 -2.93 -11.74
N ASP A 7 -19.38 -4.20 -12.14
CA ASP A 7 -20.35 -5.15 -11.58
C ASP A 7 -20.13 -5.32 -10.07
N THR A 8 -21.21 -5.24 -9.30
CA THR A 8 -21.15 -5.27 -7.84
C THR A 8 -21.48 -6.65 -7.25
N PRO A 9 -20.84 -7.07 -6.15
CA PRO A 9 -19.89 -6.30 -5.33
C PRO A 9 -18.45 -6.31 -5.86
N ALA A 10 -17.81 -5.14 -5.84
CA ALA A 10 -16.40 -4.98 -6.20
C ALA A 10 -15.61 -4.32 -5.06
N VAL A 11 -14.45 -4.89 -4.73
CA VAL A 11 -13.50 -4.27 -3.79
C VAL A 11 -12.58 -3.35 -4.57
N VAL A 12 -12.62 -2.06 -4.25
CA VAL A 12 -11.82 -1.03 -4.92
C VAL A 12 -10.83 -0.41 -3.92
N CYS A 13 -9.61 -0.13 -4.38
CA CYS A 13 -8.57 0.52 -3.60
C CYS A 13 -8.11 1.79 -4.31
N ASP A 14 -8.05 2.89 -3.56
CA ASP A 14 -7.52 4.18 -4.01
C ASP A 14 -5.98 4.12 -4.00
N LEU A 15 -5.37 4.14 -5.18
CA LEU A 15 -3.93 3.97 -5.35
C LEU A 15 -3.14 5.15 -4.78
N ASP A 16 -3.61 6.39 -4.97
CA ASP A 16 -2.93 7.59 -4.46
C ASP A 16 -2.86 7.57 -2.92
N LYS A 17 -3.95 7.14 -2.28
CA LYS A 17 -3.97 6.94 -0.82
C LYS A 17 -3.05 5.81 -0.39
N MET A 18 -3.05 4.68 -1.10
CA MET A 18 -2.17 3.56 -0.77
C MET A 18 -0.69 3.94 -0.89
N GLU A 19 -0.30 4.65 -1.95
CA GLU A 19 1.07 5.13 -2.14
C GLU A 19 1.48 6.15 -1.09
N ARG A 20 0.59 7.06 -0.72
CA ARG A 20 0.82 7.98 0.41
C ARG A 20 1.04 7.22 1.71
N ASN A 21 0.17 6.25 2.03
CA ASN A 21 0.27 5.46 3.25
C ASN A 21 1.59 4.66 3.33
N ILE A 22 2.06 4.11 2.19
CA ILE A 22 3.37 3.43 2.13
C ILE A 22 4.50 4.41 2.48
N ARG A 23 4.50 5.61 1.87
CA ARG A 23 5.53 6.64 2.13
C ARG A 23 5.52 7.12 3.57
N GLU A 24 4.34 7.38 4.12
CA GLU A 24 4.18 7.84 5.51
C GLU A 24 4.71 6.80 6.50
N MET A 25 4.37 5.52 6.34
CA MET A 25 4.87 4.47 7.22
C MET A 25 6.40 4.35 7.19
N VAL A 26 7.00 4.42 6.00
CA VAL A 26 8.46 4.43 5.85
C VAL A 26 9.07 5.65 6.53
N ALA A 27 8.48 6.84 6.33
CA ALA A 27 8.96 8.07 6.95
C ALA A 27 8.91 8.00 8.49
N SER A 28 7.79 7.51 9.06
CA SER A 28 7.64 7.34 10.50
C SER A 28 8.66 6.36 11.09
N CYS A 29 8.92 5.22 10.44
CA CYS A 29 9.94 4.28 10.91
C CYS A 29 11.36 4.87 10.84
N ARG A 30 11.65 5.65 9.79
CA ARG A 30 12.94 6.35 9.64
C ARG A 30 13.14 7.41 10.72
N GLU A 31 12.10 8.18 11.03
CA GLU A 31 12.14 9.22 12.06
C GLU A 31 12.52 8.65 13.44
N VAL A 32 11.95 7.49 13.79
CA VAL A 32 12.24 6.81 15.07
C VAL A 32 13.45 5.87 15.01
N GLY A 33 14.10 5.75 13.86
CA GLY A 33 15.33 4.96 13.68
C GLY A 33 15.16 3.44 13.73
N ILE A 34 13.99 2.90 13.36
CA ILE A 34 13.73 1.44 13.34
C ILE A 34 13.56 0.89 11.92
N PRO A 35 13.93 -0.38 11.66
CA PRO A 35 13.64 -1.01 10.38
C PRO A 35 12.14 -1.28 10.22
N LEU A 36 11.63 -1.06 9.00
CA LEU A 36 10.28 -1.44 8.62
C LEU A 36 10.33 -2.80 7.90
N ARG A 37 9.45 -3.74 8.28
CA ARG A 37 9.18 -4.98 7.54
C ARG A 37 7.69 -5.11 7.28
N SER A 38 7.25 -4.71 6.10
CA SER A 38 5.84 -4.73 5.72
C SER A 38 5.26 -6.14 5.72
N HIS A 39 4.11 -6.32 6.37
CA HIS A 39 3.37 -7.58 6.38
C HIS A 39 2.31 -7.59 5.28
N THR A 40 2.27 -8.65 4.47
CA THR A 40 1.39 -8.72 3.29
C THR A 40 0.01 -9.32 3.56
N LYS A 41 -0.27 -9.80 4.78
CA LYS A 41 -1.56 -10.44 5.15
C LYS A 41 -2.81 -9.71 4.69
N SER A 42 -2.79 -8.37 4.67
CA SER A 42 -3.97 -7.56 4.36
C SER A 42 -4.31 -7.57 2.89
N ASN A 43 -3.30 -7.40 2.02
CA ASN A 43 -3.52 -7.31 0.57
C ASN A 43 -3.30 -8.64 -0.14
N LYS A 44 -2.34 -9.46 0.31
CA LYS A 44 -1.90 -10.73 -0.32
C LYS A 44 -1.64 -10.61 -1.83
N ILE A 45 -1.19 -9.44 -2.28
CA ILE A 45 -0.98 -9.12 -3.70
C ILE A 45 0.51 -8.82 -3.93
N PRO A 46 1.21 -9.59 -4.78
CA PRO A 46 2.64 -9.37 -5.06
C PRO A 46 2.97 -7.97 -5.59
N LYS A 47 2.06 -7.34 -6.34
CA LYS A 47 2.26 -5.98 -6.84
C LYS A 47 2.38 -4.96 -5.70
N ILE A 48 1.53 -5.06 -4.68
CA ILE A 48 1.56 -4.15 -3.53
C ILE A 48 2.80 -4.43 -2.66
N ALA A 49 3.18 -5.70 -2.50
CA ALA A 49 4.43 -6.04 -1.81
C ALA A 49 5.67 -5.39 -2.48
N ARG A 50 5.71 -5.38 -3.82
CA ARG A 50 6.78 -4.68 -4.57
C ARG A 50 6.75 -3.17 -4.36
N MET A 51 5.57 -2.55 -4.30
CA MET A 51 5.44 -1.11 -3.99
C MET A 51 5.97 -0.79 -2.59
N GLN A 52 5.70 -1.65 -1.60
CA GLN A 52 6.21 -1.49 -0.24
C GLN A 52 7.74 -1.58 -0.19
N LEU A 53 8.33 -2.59 -0.83
CA LEU A 53 9.79 -2.74 -0.94
C LEU A 53 10.43 -1.53 -1.64
N ALA A 54 9.84 -1.07 -2.76
CA ALA A 54 10.33 0.11 -3.48
C ALA A 54 10.22 1.41 -2.66
N GLY A 55 9.22 1.51 -1.78
CA GLY A 55 9.03 2.64 -0.88
C GLY A 55 10.07 2.71 0.25
N GLY A 56 10.82 1.63 0.50
CA GLY A 56 11.83 1.55 1.56
C GLY A 56 11.41 0.71 2.77
N SER A 57 10.43 -0.20 2.59
CA SER A 57 10.20 -1.33 3.49
C SER A 57 11.19 -2.48 3.24
#